data_AF-A0A9Q8IM62-F1
#
_entry.id   AF-A0A9Q8IM62-F1
#
_cell.length_a   1.000
_cell.length_b   1.000
_cell.length_c   1.000
_cell.angle_alpha   90.00
_cell.angle_beta   90.00
_cell.angle_gamma   90.00
#
_symmetry.space_group_name_H-M   'P 1'
#
loop_
_entity.id
_entity.type
_entity.pdbx_description
1 polymer ?
#
loop_
_entity_poly.entity_id
_entity_poly.type
_entity_poly.pdbx_seq_one_letter_code
_entity_poly.pdbx_strand_id
1 'polypeptide(L)' 'MAKFSFELKKKIVKEYFSAGIGSTSLAKKYNIKSRTTILNWIHMYNAFGIKGLIVRKPIKVYSGNYKRKVLH' A
#
# COMPACT_ATOMS: atom_id res chain seq x y z
N MET A 1 9.30 5.07 5.54
CA MET A 1 9.12 3.67 5.09
C MET A 1 7.63 3.44 4.83
N ALA A 2 7.23 3.03 3.63
CA ALA A 2 5.84 2.65 3.38
C ALA A 2 5.57 1.35 4.15
N LYS A 3 4.87 1.46 5.29
CA LYS A 3 4.64 0.34 6.24
C LYS A 3 3.81 -0.81 5.66
N PHE A 4 3.24 -0.64 4.47
CA PHE A 4 2.41 -1.63 3.79
C PHE A 4 2.82 -1.75 2.32
N SER A 5 3.26 -2.95 1.92
CA SER A 5 3.61 -3.27 0.54
C SER A 5 2.37 -3.33 -0.35
N PHE A 6 2.55 -3.05 -1.64
CA PHE A 6 1.48 -3.14 -2.64
C PHE A 6 0.82 -4.53 -2.67
N GLU A 7 1.63 -5.57 -2.51
CA GLU A 7 1.18 -6.96 -2.47
C GLU A 7 0.22 -7.21 -1.29
N LEU A 8 0.51 -6.66 -0.11
CA LEU A 8 -0.36 -6.78 1.04
C LEU A 8 -1.73 -6.12 0.78
N LYS A 9 -1.72 -4.91 0.23
CA LYS A 9 -2.96 -4.19 -0.13
C LYS A 9 -3.79 -4.99 -1.14
N LYS A 10 -3.14 -5.52 -2.18
CA LYS A 10 -3.78 -6.35 -3.21
C LYS A 10 -4.38 -7.62 -2.61
N LYS A 11 -3.67 -8.29 -1.69
CA LYS A 11 -4.16 -9.49 -1.00
C LYS A 11 -5.42 -9.18 -0.19
N ILE A 12 -5.42 -8.08 0.57
CA ILE A 12 -6.55 -7.66 1.40
C ILE A 12 -7.78 -7.33 0.55
N VAL A 13 -7.59 -6.57 -0.54
CA VAL A 13 -8.70 -6.22 -1.44
C VAL A 13 -9.25 -7.46 -2.13
N LYS A 14 -8.39 -8.36 -2.62
CA LYS A 14 -8.83 -9.62 -3.22
C LYS A 14 -9.59 -10.49 -2.22
N GLU A 15 -9.11 -10.60 -0.99
CA GLU A 15 -9.79 -11.37 0.08
C GLU A 15 -11.14 -10.75 0.45
N TYR A 16 -11.25 -9.41 0.45
CA TYR A 16 -12.53 -8.71 0.64
C TYR A 16 -13.56 -9.12 -0.42
N PHE A 17 -13.18 -9.13 -1.71
CA PHE A 17 -14.07 -9.50 -2.80
C PHE A 17 -14.34 -11.01 -2.88
N SER A 18 -13.35 -11.86 -2.59
CA SER A 18 -13.50 -13.33 -2.69
C SER A 18 -14.20 -13.95 -1.49
N ALA A 19 -13.94 -13.47 -0.28
CA ALA A 19 -14.43 -14.10 0.94
C ALA A 19 -15.67 -13.40 1.54
N GLY A 20 -16.07 -12.24 1.01
CA GLY A 20 -17.18 -11.45 1.58
C GLY A 20 -16.91 -10.97 3.01
N ILE A 21 -15.65 -11.00 3.45
CA ILE A 21 -15.26 -10.68 4.82
C ILE A 21 -15.28 -9.16 5.00
N GLY A 22 -16.02 -8.69 6.00
CA GLY A 22 -16.10 -7.27 6.33
C GLY A 22 -14.75 -6.64 6.65
N SER A 23 -14.61 -5.35 6.32
CA SER A 23 -13.37 -4.59 6.52
C SER A 23 -12.89 -4.54 7.98
N THR A 24 -13.79 -4.70 8.96
CA THR A 24 -13.43 -4.82 10.39
C THR A 24 -12.65 -6.11 10.68
N SER A 25 -13.08 -7.23 10.12
CA SER A 25 -12.47 -8.53 10.33
C SER A 25 -11.11 -8.62 9.63
N LEU A 26 -11.01 -8.06 8.42
CA LEU A 26 -9.73 -7.91 7.72
C LEU A 26 -8.76 -7.01 8.50
N ALA A 27 -9.24 -5.91 9.09
CA ALA A 27 -8.40 -5.03 9.90
C ALA A 27 -7.80 -5.79 11.10
N LYS A 28 -8.60 -6.60 11.79
CA LYS A 28 -8.12 -7.45 12.89
C LYS A 28 -7.13 -8.51 12.39
N LYS A 29 -7.45 -9.23 11.32
CA LYS A 29 -6.64 -10.32 10.75
C LYS A 29 -5.25 -9.84 10.31
N TYR A 30 -5.19 -8.67 9.67
CA TYR A 30 -3.95 -8.09 9.15
C TYR A 30 -3.29 -7.09 10.12
N ASN A 31 -3.77 -7.02 11.37
CA ASN A 31 -3.30 -6.08 12.40
C ASN A 31 -3.26 -4.60 11.94
N ILE A 32 -4.22 -4.22 11.10
CA ILE A 32 -4.36 -2.84 10.62
C ILE A 32 -5.15 -2.07 11.66
N LYS A 33 -4.50 -1.06 12.24
CA LYS A 33 -5.09 -0.21 13.29
C LYS A 33 -6.41 0.45 12.90
N SER A 34 -6.63 0.74 11.61
CA SER A 34 -7.86 1.38 11.15
C SER A 34 -8.53 0.62 10.01
N ARG A 35 -9.80 0.26 10.23
CA ARG A 35 -10.72 -0.20 9.19
C ARG A 35 -10.85 0.80 8.05
N THR A 36 -10.75 2.10 8.33
CA THR A 36 -10.86 3.16 7.30
C THR A 36 -9.74 3.05 6.28
N THR A 37 -8.56 2.55 6.66
CA THR A 37 -7.45 2.29 5.73
C THR A 37 -7.82 1.25 4.67
N ILE A 38 -8.52 0.18 5.09
CA ILE A 38 -8.97 -0.89 4.18
C ILE A 38 -10.09 -0.38 3.27
N LEU A 39 -11.05 0.36 3.84
CA LEU A 39 -12.10 1.00 3.06
C LEU A 39 -11.50 1.93 2.00
N ASN A 40 -10.51 2.76 2.35
CA ASN A 40 -9.87 3.64 1.39
C ASN A 40 -9.20 2.85 0.24
N TRP A 41 -8.55 1.71 0.53
CA TRP A 41 -7.99 0.85 -0.52
C TRP A 41 -9.07 0.25 -1.43
N ILE A 42 -10.20 -0.18 -0.88
CA ILE A 42 -11.34 -0.68 -1.66
C ILE A 42 -11.91 0.43 -2.54
N HIS A 43 -12.08 1.64 -2.00
CA HIS A 43 -12.57 2.80 -2.75
C HIS A 43 -11.61 3.17 -3.88
N MET A 44 -10.31 3.22 -3.61
CA MET A 44 -9.29 3.46 -4.64
C MET A 44 -9.26 2.35 -5.70
N TYR A 45 -9.49 1.10 -5.30
CA TYR A 45 -9.60 -0.02 -6.22
C TYR A 45 -10.86 0.07 -7.09
N ASN A 46 -11.99 0.48 -6.55
CA ASN A 46 -13.21 0.68 -7.33
C ASN A 46 -13.10 1.88 -8.29
N ALA A 47 -12.45 2.96 -7.87
CA ALA A 47 -12.33 4.17 -8.70
C ALA A 47 -11.22 4.07 -9.77
N PHE A 48 -10.08 3.45 -9.45
CA PHE A 48 -8.89 3.46 -10.31
C PHE A 48 -8.35 2.04 -10.62
N GLY A 49 -9.03 0.99 -10.17
CA GLY A 49 -8.55 -0.39 -10.28
C GLY A 49 -7.27 -0.63 -9.49
N ILE A 50 -6.44 -1.53 -10.02
CA ILE A 50 -5.13 -1.88 -9.43
C ILE A 50 -4.22 -0.64 -9.28
N LYS A 51 -4.34 0.35 -10.16
CA LYS A 51 -3.54 1.59 -10.12
C LYS A 51 -3.80 2.41 -8.85
N GLY A 52 -5.00 2.34 -8.29
CA GLY A 52 -5.34 3.00 -7.02
C GLY A 52 -4.64 2.39 -5.80
N LEU A 53 -4.22 1.12 -5.88
CA LEU A 53 -3.49 0.45 -4.81
C LEU A 53 -1.99 0.71 -4.84
N ILE A 54 -1.46 1.15 -5.99
CA ILE A 54 -0.06 1.50 -6.17
C ILE A 54 0.22 2.69 -5.24
N VAL A 55 1.10 2.49 -4.27
CA VAL A 55 1.66 3.59 -3.48
C VAL A 55 2.37 4.49 -4.48
N ARG A 56 1.79 5.65 -4.81
CA ARG A 56 2.52 6.78 -5.39
C ARG A 56 3.73 6.96 -4.48
N LYS A 57 4.91 6.59 -4.98
CA LYS A 57 6.10 6.31 -4.17
C LYS A 57 6.29 7.34 -3.05
N PRO A 58 6.78 6.97 -1.85
CA PRO A 58 7.53 7.96 -1.10
C PRO A 58 8.71 8.35 -2.00
N ILE A 59 8.64 9.51 -2.62
CA ILE A 59 9.80 10.17 -3.20
C ILE A 59 10.73 10.38 -2.01
N LYS A 60 11.74 9.52 -1.87
CA LYS A 60 12.99 9.72 -1.12
C LYS A 60 13.77 8.41 -1.13
N VAL A 61 14.48 8.19 -2.23
CA VAL A 61 15.87 7.78 -2.06
C VAL A 61 16.65 8.96 -2.62
N TYR A 62 17.01 9.88 -1.73
CA TYR A 62 18.16 10.73 -1.97
C TYR A 62 19.32 9.75 -2.17
N SER A 63 19.72 9.52 -3.42
CA SER A 63 20.90 8.75 -3.74
C SER A 63 22.09 9.56 -3.23
N GLY A 64 22.42 9.39 -1.95
CA GLY A 64 23.54 10.04 -1.28
C GLY A 64 24.90 9.51 -1.73
N ASN A 65 25.07 9.23 -3.02
CA ASN A 65 26.30 8.67 -3.60
C ASN A 65 26.63 9.31 -4.97
N TYR A 66 26.57 10.64 -5.07
CA TYR A 66 27.07 11.37 -6.25
C TYR A 66 28.06 12.50 -5.91
N LYS A 67 28.80 12.37 -4.82
CA LYS A 67 29.91 13.28 -4.49
C LYS A 67 31.13 12.52 -3.97
N ARG A 68 31.83 11.79 -4.84
CA ARG A 68 33.27 11.51 -4.66
C ARG A 68 33.97 10.90 -5.89
N LYS A 69 33.94 11.58 -7.04
CA LYS A 69 34.93 11.29 -8.10
C LYS A 69 35.12 12.43 -9.11
N VAL A 70 35.31 13.64 -8.62
CA VAL A 70 35.91 14.73 -9.43
C VAL A 70 36.95 15.39 -8.55
N LEU A 71 38.11 14.74 -8.46
CA LEU A 71 39.42 15.26 -8.08
C LEU A 71 40.39 14.13 -8.45
N HIS A 72 40.74 14.07 -9.73
CA HIS A 72 42.06 13.63 -10.17
C HIS A 72 42.62 14.79 -10.99
#